data_AF-F8S8Z9-F1
#
_entry.id   AF-F8S8Z9-F1
#
_cell.length_a   1.000
_cell.length_b   1.000
_cell.length_c   1.000
_cell.angle_alpha   90.00
_cell.angle_beta   90.00
_cell.angle_gamma   90.00
#
_symmetry.space_group_name_H-M   'P 1'
#
loop_
_entity.id
_entity.type
_entity.pdbx_description
1 polymer ?
#
loop_
_entity_poly.entity_id
_entity_poly.type
_entity_poly.pdbx_seq_one_letter_code
_entity_poly.pdbx_strand_id
1 'polypeptide(L)'
;GHQGYEYVDLGRFWQLFLAVGLFLWLGLMIRAIWPALRTETANRHLLGLFLLASAAIPLFYTPGLIWQRHTNLTIAEYWRSWVVHLWVEGFFEVFATVVIAFLFTRMGLLHPTTATSAVLFSTTIFLSGGIIGTFHHLYFAGTPTVVTALGATFSALEVVPLVLIGFEAYGNLTLTHARPWVQAYKWPIFFFVSVAFWNLVGAGLFGFLINPP
;
A
#
# COMPACT_ATOMS: atom_id res chain seq x y z
N GLY A 1 -11.03 19.46 -18.02
CA GLY A 1 -12.40 18.97 -17.77
C GLY A 1 -12.44 18.22 -16.47
N HIS A 2 -13.62 18.01 -15.90
CA HIS A 2 -13.87 17.38 -14.60
C HIS A 2 -14.64 16.05 -14.82
N GLN A 3 -14.24 14.95 -14.17
CA GLN A 3 -14.93 13.65 -14.33
C GLN A 3 -16.20 13.52 -13.48
N GLY A 4 -16.24 14.20 -12.32
CA GLY A 4 -17.41 14.18 -11.44
C GLY A 4 -17.45 13.01 -10.45
N TYR A 5 -16.34 12.31 -10.28
CA TYR A 5 -16.16 11.26 -9.28
C TYR A 5 -15.07 11.70 -8.31
N GLU A 6 -15.41 11.73 -7.02
CA GLU A 6 -14.48 12.08 -5.95
C GLU A 6 -13.23 11.19 -6.00
N TYR A 7 -12.06 11.81 -5.74
CA TYR A 7 -10.71 11.21 -5.82
C TYR A 7 -10.22 10.92 -7.25
N VAL A 8 -11.08 11.01 -8.26
CA VAL A 8 -10.71 10.84 -9.68
C VAL A 8 -11.29 11.96 -10.55
N ASP A 9 -11.32 13.17 -9.99
CA ASP A 9 -11.94 14.35 -10.60
C ASP A 9 -11.24 14.84 -11.87
N LEU A 10 -9.94 14.53 -11.99
CA LEU A 10 -9.08 14.98 -13.07
C LEU A 10 -9.55 14.42 -14.43
N GLY A 11 -9.71 15.28 -15.43
CA GLY A 11 -10.18 14.85 -16.75
C GLY A 11 -9.29 13.77 -17.40
N ARG A 12 -9.89 12.92 -18.26
CA ARG A 12 -9.25 11.71 -18.83
C ARG A 12 -7.86 11.95 -19.44
N PHE A 13 -7.66 13.08 -20.12
CA PHE A 13 -6.35 13.46 -20.66
C PHE A 13 -5.26 13.53 -19.57
N TRP A 14 -5.54 14.21 -18.45
CA TRP A 14 -4.61 14.31 -17.32
C TRP A 14 -4.40 12.97 -16.63
N GLN A 15 -5.40 12.09 -16.66
CA GLN A 15 -5.30 10.75 -16.11
C GLN A 15 -4.35 9.86 -16.90
N LEU A 16 -4.46 9.92 -18.23
CA LEU A 16 -3.52 9.25 -19.13
C LEU A 16 -2.11 9.83 -18.99
N PHE A 17 -1.99 11.15 -18.86
CA PHE A 17 -0.69 11.79 -18.63
C PHE A 17 -0.05 11.32 -17.31
N LEU A 18 -0.82 11.22 -16.22
CA LEU A 18 -0.34 10.66 -14.96
C LEU A 18 0.08 9.19 -15.12
N ALA A 19 -0.73 8.37 -15.79
CA ALA A 19 -0.39 6.96 -16.05
C ALA A 19 0.96 6.84 -16.78
N VAL A 20 1.18 7.63 -17.84
CA VAL A 20 2.47 7.67 -18.56
C VAL A 20 3.61 8.07 -17.63
N GLY A 21 3.40 9.08 -16.77
CA GLY A 21 4.36 9.49 -15.76
C GLY A 21 4.74 8.36 -14.79
N LEU A 22 3.75 7.59 -14.31
CA LEU A 22 3.98 6.44 -13.42
C LEU A 22 4.75 5.31 -14.13
N PHE A 23 4.44 5.01 -15.40
CA PHE A 23 5.18 4.01 -16.16
C PHE A 23 6.61 4.46 -16.50
N LEU A 24 6.80 5.75 -16.80
CA LEU A 24 8.14 6.34 -16.98
C LEU A 24 8.95 6.22 -15.69
N TRP A 25 8.35 6.58 -14.55
CA TRP A 25 8.96 6.42 -13.23
C TRP A 25 9.35 4.96 -12.98
N LEU A 26 8.46 3.99 -13.24
CA LEU A 26 8.79 2.58 -13.11
C LEU A 26 9.94 2.17 -14.03
N GLY A 27 10.00 2.67 -15.26
CA GLY A 27 11.12 2.44 -16.17
C GLY A 27 12.45 2.94 -15.59
N LEU A 28 12.45 4.10 -14.92
CA LEU A 28 13.63 4.61 -14.23
C LEU A 28 14.03 3.74 -13.03
N MET A 29 13.04 3.28 -12.24
CA MET A 29 13.27 2.39 -11.10
C MET A 29 13.88 1.05 -11.56
N ILE A 30 13.28 0.41 -12.57
CA ILE A 30 13.81 -0.83 -13.18
C ILE A 30 15.25 -0.60 -13.64
N ARG A 31 15.51 0.46 -14.41
CA ARG A 31 16.84 0.75 -14.95
C ARG A 31 17.90 0.89 -13.85
N ALA A 32 17.56 1.53 -12.74
CA ALA A 32 18.49 1.72 -11.61
C ALA A 32 18.73 0.42 -10.81
N ILE A 33 17.70 -0.40 -10.65
CA ILE A 33 17.73 -1.60 -9.80
C ILE A 33 18.24 -2.84 -10.55
N TRP A 34 18.02 -2.89 -11.86
CA TRP A 34 18.32 -4.04 -12.70
C TRP A 34 19.77 -4.56 -12.59
N PRO A 35 20.81 -3.71 -12.56
CA PRO A 35 22.18 -4.20 -12.39
C PRO A 35 22.39 -4.89 -11.03
N ALA A 36 21.78 -4.37 -9.97
CA ALA A 36 21.90 -4.92 -8.63
C ALA A 36 21.15 -6.25 -8.46
N LEU A 37 20.07 -6.48 -9.21
CA LEU A 37 19.34 -7.76 -9.23
C LEU A 37 20.09 -8.88 -9.96
N ARG A 38 21.01 -8.53 -10.87
CA ARG A 38 21.88 -9.48 -11.58
C ARG A 38 23.05 -9.99 -10.73
N THR A 39 23.37 -9.30 -9.64
CA THR A 39 24.43 -9.69 -8.72
C THR A 39 23.84 -10.52 -7.58
N GLU A 40 24.41 -11.69 -7.31
CA GLU A 40 24.03 -12.53 -6.16
C GLU A 40 24.47 -11.84 -4.86
N THR A 41 23.55 -11.16 -4.19
CA THR A 41 23.78 -10.50 -2.89
C THR A 41 22.72 -10.94 -1.89
N ALA A 42 23.06 -10.92 -0.60
CA ALA A 42 22.15 -11.31 0.49
C ALA A 42 20.84 -10.49 0.53
N ASN A 43 20.80 -9.31 -0.10
CA ASN A 43 19.64 -8.40 -0.11
C ASN A 43 18.78 -8.54 -1.37
N ARG A 44 19.08 -9.50 -2.27
CA ARG A 44 18.41 -9.64 -3.57
C ARG A 44 16.90 -9.86 -3.45
N HIS A 45 16.46 -10.65 -2.47
CA HIS A 45 15.03 -10.92 -2.25
C HIS A 45 14.26 -9.65 -1.86
N LEU A 46 14.79 -8.88 -0.90
CA LEU A 46 14.17 -7.62 -0.47
C LEU A 46 14.16 -6.58 -1.60
N LEU A 47 15.23 -6.54 -2.40
CA LEU A 47 15.31 -5.68 -3.59
C LEU A 47 14.30 -6.10 -4.68
N GLY A 48 14.07 -7.41 -4.84
CA GLY A 48 13.04 -7.95 -5.73
C GLY A 48 11.63 -7.57 -5.27
N LEU A 49 11.34 -7.66 -3.97
CA LEU A 49 10.08 -7.19 -3.40
C LEU A 49 9.87 -5.70 -3.59
N PHE A 50 10.93 -4.91 -3.43
CA PHE A 50 10.89 -3.47 -3.67
C PHE A 50 10.52 -3.17 -5.13
N LEU A 51 11.11 -3.88 -6.08
CA LEU A 51 10.79 -3.70 -7.50
C LEU A 51 9.36 -4.15 -7.82
N LEU A 52 8.89 -5.25 -7.22
CA LEU A 52 7.53 -5.74 -7.38
C LEU A 52 6.50 -4.73 -6.84
N ALA A 53 6.72 -4.21 -5.63
CA ALA A 53 5.87 -3.19 -5.04
C ALA A 53 5.90 -1.88 -5.85
N SER A 54 7.07 -1.51 -6.38
CA SER A 54 7.20 -0.36 -7.31
C SER A 54 6.37 -0.58 -8.59
N ALA A 55 6.38 -1.80 -9.14
CA ALA A 55 5.61 -2.12 -10.34
C ALA A 55 4.10 -2.10 -10.09
N ALA A 56 3.66 -2.45 -8.89
CA ALA A 56 2.25 -2.43 -8.53
C ALA A 56 1.63 -1.01 -8.62
N ILE A 57 2.41 0.04 -8.34
CA ILE A 57 1.92 1.43 -8.39
C ILE A 57 1.35 1.80 -9.78
N PRO A 58 2.11 1.81 -10.89
CA PRO A 58 1.52 2.14 -12.20
C PRO A 58 0.48 1.11 -12.64
N LEU A 59 0.68 -0.17 -12.34
CA LEU A 59 -0.22 -1.23 -12.82
C LEU A 59 -1.62 -1.08 -12.22
N PHE A 60 -1.74 -0.86 -10.92
CA PHE A 60 -3.02 -0.75 -10.24
C PHE A 60 -3.65 0.64 -10.31
N TYR A 61 -2.96 1.61 -10.93
CA TYR A 61 -3.60 2.85 -11.37
C TYR A 61 -4.44 2.64 -12.66
N THR A 62 -4.07 1.67 -13.52
CA THR A 62 -4.71 1.46 -14.83
C THR A 62 -6.19 1.08 -14.80
N PRO A 63 -6.74 0.39 -13.78
CA PRO A 63 -8.19 0.19 -13.64
C PRO A 63 -8.97 1.52 -13.63
N GLY A 64 -8.31 2.61 -13.19
CA GLY A 64 -8.76 3.99 -13.29
C GLY A 64 -9.22 4.43 -14.68
N LEU A 65 -8.74 3.75 -15.73
CA LEU A 65 -8.94 4.11 -17.13
C LEU A 65 -10.13 3.40 -17.77
N ILE A 66 -10.75 2.43 -17.09
CA ILE A 66 -11.73 1.52 -17.69
C ILE A 66 -13.11 2.16 -17.87
N TRP A 67 -13.60 2.95 -16.92
CA TRP A 67 -14.93 3.55 -17.04
C TRP A 67 -14.96 4.73 -18.02
N GLN A 68 -16.15 5.06 -18.52
CA GLN A 68 -16.39 6.20 -19.38
C GLN A 68 -17.61 6.98 -18.90
N ARG A 69 -17.95 8.08 -19.60
CA ARG A 69 -19.06 8.97 -19.25
C ARG A 69 -20.42 8.28 -19.15
N HIS A 70 -20.63 7.20 -19.91
CA HIS A 70 -21.91 6.48 -19.99
C HIS A 70 -21.88 5.10 -19.34
N THR A 71 -20.85 4.81 -18.53
CA THR A 71 -20.78 3.56 -17.76
C THR A 71 -21.84 3.56 -16.66
N ASN A 72 -22.46 2.41 -16.40
CA ASN A 72 -23.37 2.23 -15.27
C ASN A 72 -22.68 2.65 -13.97
N LEU A 73 -23.39 3.38 -13.09
CA LEU A 73 -22.81 3.95 -11.88
C LEU A 73 -22.17 2.88 -10.97
N THR A 74 -22.82 1.75 -10.75
CA THR A 74 -22.29 0.65 -9.93
C THR A 74 -20.97 0.11 -10.49
N ILE A 75 -20.85 0.03 -11.82
CA ILE A 75 -19.61 -0.41 -12.49
C ILE A 75 -18.52 0.68 -12.39
N ALA A 76 -18.89 1.95 -12.48
CA ALA A 76 -17.94 3.06 -12.27
C ALA A 76 -17.42 3.06 -10.83
N GLU A 77 -18.30 2.89 -9.83
CA GLU A 77 -17.91 2.79 -8.42
C GLU A 77 -16.99 1.59 -8.16
N TYR A 78 -17.29 0.42 -8.74
CA TYR A 78 -16.41 -0.75 -8.66
C TYR A 78 -14.98 -0.41 -9.10
N TRP A 79 -14.79 0.16 -10.29
CA TRP A 79 -13.46 0.52 -10.78
C TRP A 79 -12.83 1.71 -10.04
N ARG A 80 -13.65 2.62 -9.53
CA ARG A 80 -13.17 3.72 -8.69
C ARG A 80 -12.57 3.20 -7.39
N SER A 81 -13.22 2.24 -6.74
CA SER A 81 -12.71 1.59 -5.53
C SER A 81 -11.40 0.84 -5.75
N TRP A 82 -11.11 0.34 -6.96
CA TRP A 82 -9.76 -0.18 -7.27
C TRP A 82 -8.67 0.88 -7.20
N VAL A 83 -8.97 2.13 -7.56
CA VAL A 83 -7.98 3.22 -7.47
C VAL A 83 -7.93 3.78 -6.05
N VAL A 84 -9.08 3.98 -5.41
CA VAL A 84 -9.12 4.63 -4.09
C VAL A 84 -8.74 3.67 -2.97
N HIS A 85 -9.34 2.48 -2.93
CA HIS A 85 -9.01 1.46 -1.93
C HIS A 85 -7.72 0.74 -2.33
N LEU A 86 -7.77 0.02 -3.44
CA LEU A 86 -6.72 -0.95 -3.70
C LEU A 86 -5.38 -0.30 -4.07
N TRP A 87 -5.40 0.77 -4.87
CA TRP A 87 -4.18 1.47 -5.26
C TRP A 87 -3.66 2.39 -4.16
N VAL A 88 -4.46 3.29 -3.58
CA VAL A 88 -4.01 4.22 -2.52
C VAL A 88 -3.75 3.51 -1.19
N GLU A 89 -4.73 2.78 -0.66
CA GLU A 89 -4.58 2.10 0.64
C GLU A 89 -3.75 0.81 0.49
N GLY A 90 -4.14 -0.07 -0.44
CA GLY A 90 -3.50 -1.36 -0.66
C GLY A 90 -2.01 -1.27 -1.05
N PHE A 91 -1.73 -0.76 -2.25
CA PHE A 91 -0.39 -0.89 -2.83
C PHE A 91 0.62 0.14 -2.33
N PHE A 92 0.22 1.35 -1.94
CA PHE A 92 1.18 2.28 -1.32
C PHE A 92 1.60 1.84 0.08
N GLU A 93 0.74 1.18 0.86
CA GLU A 93 1.14 0.64 2.17
C GLU A 93 2.17 -0.47 2.01
N VAL A 94 1.96 -1.41 1.08
CA VAL A 94 2.95 -2.44 0.75
C VAL A 94 4.26 -1.80 0.27
N PHE A 95 4.19 -0.81 -0.62
CA PHE A 95 5.37 -0.10 -1.11
C PHE A 95 6.14 0.59 0.03
N ALA A 96 5.46 1.37 0.87
CA ALA A 96 6.05 2.07 2.00
C ALA A 96 6.71 1.10 2.98
N THR A 97 6.04 -0.01 3.31
CA THR A 97 6.54 -1.06 4.20
C THR A 97 7.84 -1.67 3.65
N VAL A 98 7.86 -2.01 2.36
CA VAL A 98 9.06 -2.56 1.71
C VAL A 98 10.20 -1.54 1.67
N VAL A 99 9.91 -0.26 1.39
CA VAL A 99 10.91 0.82 1.37
C VAL A 99 11.53 1.00 2.76
N ILE A 100 10.72 1.05 3.81
CA ILE A 100 11.19 1.24 5.19
C ILE A 100 12.07 0.05 5.61
N ALA A 101 11.62 -1.18 5.37
CA ALA A 101 12.39 -2.38 5.67
C ALA A 101 13.72 -2.41 4.88
N PHE A 102 13.71 -2.00 3.61
CA PHE A 102 14.92 -1.86 2.81
C PHE A 102 15.88 -0.80 3.38
N LEU A 103 15.39 0.39 3.76
CA LEU A 103 16.26 1.42 4.35
C LEU A 103 16.87 0.95 5.68
N PHE A 104 16.09 0.30 6.54
CA PHE A 104 16.57 -0.17 7.84
C PHE A 104 17.57 -1.33 7.73
N THR A 105 17.39 -2.22 6.76
CA THR A 105 18.41 -3.25 6.46
C THR A 105 19.70 -2.63 5.90
N ARG A 106 19.60 -1.62 5.02
CA ARG A 106 20.76 -0.90 4.48
C ARG A 106 21.52 -0.09 5.53
N MET A 107 20.82 0.39 6.55
CA MET A 107 21.39 1.08 7.70
C MET A 107 21.94 0.13 8.78
N GLY A 108 21.82 -1.19 8.58
CA GLY A 108 22.30 -2.20 9.54
C GLY A 108 21.49 -2.24 10.85
N LEU A 109 20.23 -1.80 10.80
CA LEU A 109 19.29 -1.82 11.93
C LEU A 109 18.44 -3.10 11.94
N LEU A 110 18.19 -3.68 10.76
CA LEU A 110 17.47 -4.95 10.62
C LEU A 110 18.31 -5.98 9.88
N HIS A 111 18.16 -7.25 10.24
CA HIS A 111 18.76 -8.35 9.50
C HIS A 111 17.94 -8.62 8.21
N PRO A 112 18.59 -8.78 7.03
CA PRO A 112 17.90 -8.94 5.75
C PRO A 112 16.87 -10.07 5.71
N THR A 113 17.16 -11.21 6.33
CA THR A 113 16.25 -12.37 6.35
C THR A 113 14.99 -12.08 7.16
N THR A 114 15.12 -11.51 8.36
CA THR A 114 13.99 -11.14 9.22
C THR A 114 13.13 -10.08 8.56
N ALA A 115 13.76 -9.05 7.99
CA ALA A 115 13.04 -7.98 7.28
C ALA A 115 12.27 -8.53 6.06
N THR A 116 12.90 -9.41 5.27
CA THR A 116 12.24 -10.02 4.11
C THR A 116 11.03 -10.86 4.52
N SER A 117 11.17 -11.71 5.54
CA SER A 117 10.06 -12.54 6.04
C SER A 117 8.93 -11.70 6.63
N ALA A 118 9.25 -10.65 7.41
CA ALA A 118 8.24 -9.76 7.99
C ALA A 118 7.45 -9.00 6.93
N VAL A 119 8.15 -8.45 5.92
CA VAL A 119 7.52 -7.76 4.79
C VAL A 119 6.61 -8.71 4.00
N LEU A 120 7.07 -9.92 3.69
CA LEU A 120 6.27 -10.93 2.99
C LEU A 120 5.03 -11.31 3.78
N PHE A 121 5.17 -11.54 5.08
CA PHE A 121 4.07 -11.88 5.97
C PHE A 121 3.04 -10.75 6.03
N SER A 122 3.48 -9.52 6.31
CA SER A 122 2.63 -8.33 6.37
C SER A 122 1.90 -8.11 5.03
N THR A 123 2.64 -8.15 3.91
CA THR A 123 2.08 -8.02 2.56
C THR A 123 1.03 -9.08 2.27
N THR A 124 1.27 -10.33 2.69
CA THR A 124 0.34 -11.44 2.43
C THR A 124 -0.98 -11.23 3.16
N ILE A 125 -0.94 -10.91 4.45
CA ILE A 125 -2.17 -10.69 5.23
C ILE A 125 -2.89 -9.45 4.72
N PHE A 126 -2.15 -8.36 4.52
CA PHE A 126 -2.72 -7.09 4.10
C PHE A 126 -3.39 -7.19 2.72
N LEU A 127 -2.73 -7.79 1.72
CA LEU A 127 -3.34 -7.99 0.41
C LEU A 127 -4.48 -9.02 0.43
N SER A 128 -4.42 -10.04 1.28
CA SER A 128 -5.51 -11.01 1.40
C SER A 128 -6.79 -10.36 1.91
N GLY A 129 -6.68 -9.44 2.87
CA GLY A 129 -7.77 -8.58 3.32
C GLY A 129 -8.16 -7.55 2.24
N GLY A 130 -7.24 -6.66 1.89
CA GLY A 130 -7.47 -5.48 1.05
C GLY A 130 -8.02 -5.74 -0.35
N ILE A 131 -7.57 -6.81 -1.02
CA ILE A 131 -8.04 -7.11 -2.38
C ILE A 131 -9.54 -7.42 -2.38
N ILE A 132 -10.02 -8.25 -1.46
CA ILE A 132 -11.44 -8.63 -1.40
C ILE A 132 -12.23 -7.62 -0.56
N GLY A 133 -11.60 -7.06 0.47
CA GLY A 133 -12.14 -6.05 1.37
C GLY A 133 -12.50 -4.73 0.69
N THR A 134 -11.94 -4.45 -0.49
CA THR A 134 -12.38 -3.37 -1.40
C THR A 134 -13.91 -3.30 -1.56
N PHE A 135 -14.61 -4.44 -1.43
CA PHE A 135 -16.07 -4.51 -1.50
C PHE A 135 -16.82 -3.79 -0.38
N HIS A 136 -16.17 -3.39 0.71
CA HIS A 136 -16.83 -2.57 1.74
C HIS A 136 -17.24 -1.17 1.25
N HIS A 137 -16.67 -0.69 0.14
CA HIS A 137 -17.12 0.53 -0.54
C HIS A 137 -18.38 0.31 -1.39
N LEU A 138 -18.74 -0.94 -1.65
CA LEU A 138 -19.79 -1.31 -2.60
C LEU A 138 -21.08 -1.78 -1.93
N TYR A 139 -21.12 -1.93 -0.60
CA TYR A 139 -22.27 -2.46 0.16
C TYR A 139 -23.61 -1.91 -0.29
N PHE A 140 -23.66 -0.59 -0.52
CA PHE A 140 -24.89 0.14 -0.82
C PHE A 140 -24.86 0.77 -2.22
N ALA A 141 -23.97 0.30 -3.10
CA ALA A 141 -23.78 0.82 -4.47
C ALA A 141 -24.54 0.01 -5.54
N GLY A 142 -25.55 -0.78 -5.15
CA GLY A 142 -26.35 -1.61 -6.06
C GLY A 142 -25.76 -2.99 -6.36
N THR A 143 -24.91 -3.52 -5.47
CA THR A 143 -24.31 -4.85 -5.60
C THR A 143 -25.13 -5.95 -4.92
N PRO A 144 -25.02 -7.23 -5.35
CA PRO A 144 -25.70 -8.34 -4.69
C PRO A 144 -25.13 -8.63 -3.30
N THR A 145 -25.93 -9.28 -2.43
CA THR A 145 -25.59 -9.60 -1.03
C THR A 145 -24.25 -10.32 -0.85
N VAL A 146 -23.82 -11.11 -1.84
CA VAL A 146 -22.50 -11.79 -1.80
C VAL A 146 -21.34 -10.79 -1.70
N VAL A 147 -21.46 -9.61 -2.32
CA VAL A 147 -20.43 -8.55 -2.26
C VAL A 147 -20.35 -7.98 -0.85
N THR A 148 -21.49 -7.74 -0.20
CA THR A 148 -21.53 -7.29 1.20
C THR A 148 -20.93 -8.32 2.16
N ALA A 149 -21.26 -9.60 2.00
CA ALA A 149 -20.72 -10.67 2.84
C ALA A 149 -19.20 -10.80 2.70
N LEU A 150 -18.69 -10.77 1.47
CA LEU A 150 -17.26 -10.81 1.19
C LEU A 150 -16.54 -9.55 1.70
N GLY A 151 -17.08 -8.37 1.41
CA GLY A 151 -16.50 -7.10 1.88
C GLY A 151 -16.37 -7.09 3.40
N ALA A 152 -17.45 -7.39 4.13
CA ALA A 152 -17.44 -7.37 5.59
C ALA A 152 -16.46 -8.37 6.21
N THR A 153 -16.35 -9.56 5.62
CA THR A 153 -15.46 -10.60 6.14
C THR A 153 -13.99 -10.24 5.90
N PHE A 154 -13.65 -9.81 4.68
CA PHE A 154 -12.25 -9.60 4.31
C PHE A 154 -11.71 -8.25 4.76
N SER A 155 -12.53 -7.18 4.79
CA SER A 155 -12.10 -5.90 5.33
C SER A 155 -11.88 -5.94 6.85
N ALA A 156 -12.58 -6.82 7.57
CA ALA A 156 -12.27 -7.07 8.99
C ALA A 156 -10.87 -7.67 9.20
N LEU A 157 -10.37 -8.44 8.23
CA LEU A 157 -9.01 -9.00 8.28
C LEU A 157 -7.94 -7.93 8.06
N GLU A 158 -8.28 -6.81 7.41
CA GLU A 158 -7.34 -5.68 7.18
C GLU A 158 -6.91 -5.02 8.49
N VAL A 159 -7.70 -5.13 9.56
CA VAL A 159 -7.34 -4.60 10.88
C VAL A 159 -6.25 -5.44 11.56
N VAL A 160 -6.11 -6.72 11.22
CA VAL A 160 -5.17 -7.63 11.89
C VAL A 160 -3.71 -7.18 11.74
N PRO A 161 -3.18 -6.86 10.54
CA PRO A 161 -1.86 -6.26 10.38
C PRO A 161 -1.70 -4.95 11.16
N LEU A 162 -2.72 -4.10 11.19
CA LEU A 162 -2.65 -2.76 11.78
C LEU A 162 -2.41 -2.81 13.30
N VAL A 163 -2.94 -3.83 13.98
CA VAL A 163 -2.64 -4.07 15.40
C VAL A 163 -1.20 -4.56 15.59
N LEU A 164 -0.67 -5.34 14.64
CA LEU A 164 0.70 -5.84 14.69
C LEU A 164 1.75 -4.76 14.42
N ILE A 165 1.39 -3.70 13.69
CA ILE A 165 2.24 -2.51 13.45
C ILE A 165 2.65 -1.81 14.75
N GLY A 166 1.88 -1.95 15.85
CA GLY A 166 2.29 -1.46 17.17
C GLY A 166 3.59 -2.08 17.69
N PHE A 167 3.85 -3.36 17.39
CA PHE A 167 5.12 -4.01 17.72
C PHE A 167 6.27 -3.50 16.84
N GLU A 168 5.98 -3.17 15.58
CA GLU A 168 6.95 -2.58 14.66
C GLU A 168 7.34 -1.15 15.11
N ALA A 169 6.37 -0.34 15.57
CA ALA A 169 6.62 0.97 16.14
C ALA A 169 7.54 0.92 17.37
N TYR A 170 7.32 -0.05 18.26
CA TYR A 170 8.17 -0.28 19.42
C TYR A 170 9.58 -0.72 19.02
N GLY A 171 9.70 -1.63 18.04
CA GLY A 171 10.98 -1.99 17.43
C GLY A 171 11.72 -0.77 16.88
N ASN A 172 11.03 0.09 16.13
CA ASN A 172 11.61 1.29 15.53
C ASN A 172 12.07 2.31 16.60
N LEU A 173 11.31 2.46 17.69
CA LEU A 173 11.70 3.30 18.83
C LEU A 173 12.93 2.76 19.54
N THR A 174 13.01 1.45 19.80
CA THR A 174 14.19 0.86 20.45
C THR A 174 15.44 0.99 19.58
N LEU A 175 15.30 0.93 18.25
CA LEU A 175 16.40 1.16 17.30
C LEU A 175 16.99 2.58 17.38
N THR A 176 16.24 3.60 17.83
CA THR A 176 16.79 4.97 17.99
C THR A 176 17.90 5.05 19.06
N HIS A 177 17.90 4.13 20.02
CA HIS A 177 18.91 4.02 21.06
C HIS A 177 20.01 3.01 20.72
N ALA A 178 19.91 2.29 19.59
CA ALA A 178 20.82 1.19 19.26
C ALA A 178 22.22 1.66 18.84
N ARG A 179 22.34 2.81 18.17
CA ARG A 179 23.64 3.37 17.77
C ARG A 179 23.65 4.91 17.83
N PRO A 180 24.77 5.55 18.23
CA PRO A 180 24.85 7.01 18.37
C PRO A 180 24.51 7.79 17.09
N TRP A 181 24.86 7.26 15.91
CA TRP A 181 24.58 7.93 14.64
C TRP A 181 23.09 7.92 14.26
N VAL A 182 22.27 7.02 14.82
CA VAL A 182 20.82 6.94 14.54
C VAL A 182 20.10 8.19 15.04
N GLN A 183 20.68 8.90 16.00
CA GLN A 183 20.17 10.20 16.47
C GLN A 183 20.09 11.25 15.36
N ALA A 184 20.93 11.14 14.31
CA ALA A 184 20.83 12.00 13.13
C ALA A 184 19.52 11.78 12.33
N TYR A 185 18.91 10.59 12.45
CA TYR A 185 17.66 10.20 11.80
C TYR A 185 16.46 10.19 12.75
N LYS A 186 16.58 10.85 13.92
CA LYS A 186 15.53 10.91 14.94
C LYS A 186 14.16 11.30 14.37
N TRP A 187 14.10 12.36 13.57
CA TRP A 187 12.84 12.85 13.02
C TRP A 187 12.18 11.89 12.03
N PRO A 188 12.88 11.38 10.99
CA PRO A 188 12.32 10.33 10.14
C PRO A 188 11.78 9.13 10.92
N ILE A 189 12.52 8.66 11.93
CA ILE A 189 12.07 7.52 12.74
C ILE A 189 10.82 7.87 13.55
N PHE A 190 10.74 9.06 14.12
CA PHE A 190 9.53 9.52 14.80
C PHE A 190 8.33 9.64 13.86
N PHE A 191 8.52 10.10 12.62
CA PHE A 191 7.44 10.07 11.63
C PHE A 191 6.99 8.64 11.32
N PHE A 192 7.89 7.66 11.20
CA PHE A 192 7.50 6.26 11.02
C PHE A 192 6.72 5.70 12.22
N VAL A 193 7.11 6.09 13.45
CA VAL A 193 6.37 5.73 14.66
C VAL A 193 4.98 6.38 14.67
N SER A 194 4.87 7.65 14.25
CA SER A 194 3.58 8.34 14.11
C SER A 194 2.70 7.71 13.02
N VAL A 195 3.28 7.31 11.88
CA VAL A 195 2.57 6.57 10.83
C VAL A 195 2.01 5.28 11.40
N ALA A 196 2.83 4.50 12.10
CA ALA A 196 2.40 3.25 12.74
C ALA A 196 1.26 3.47 13.75
N PHE A 197 1.34 4.52 14.57
CA PHE A 197 0.28 4.90 15.49
C PHE A 197 -1.03 5.26 14.77
N TRP A 198 -0.95 6.12 13.75
CA TRP A 198 -2.14 6.54 13.00
C TRP A 198 -2.70 5.44 12.10
N ASN A 199 -1.89 4.45 11.72
CA ASN A 199 -2.40 3.28 11.01
C ASN A 199 -3.28 2.43 11.94
N LEU A 200 -2.85 2.24 13.20
CA LEU A 200 -3.67 1.56 14.20
C LEU A 200 -4.93 2.35 14.59
N VAL A 201 -4.80 3.64 14.89
CA VAL A 201 -5.92 4.45 15.42
C VAL A 201 -6.85 4.94 14.30
N GLY A 202 -6.28 5.46 13.22
CA GLY A 202 -7.02 5.97 12.07
C GLY A 202 -7.66 4.84 11.28
N ALA A 203 -6.85 4.02 10.62
CA ALA A 203 -7.36 2.94 9.76
C ALA A 203 -7.93 1.79 10.59
N GLY A 204 -7.25 1.34 11.65
CA GLY A 204 -7.71 0.23 12.48
C GLY A 204 -8.98 0.57 13.29
N LEU A 205 -8.88 1.49 14.25
CA LEU A 205 -10.00 1.78 15.16
C LEU A 205 -11.14 2.53 14.48
N PHE A 206 -10.86 3.69 13.86
CA PHE A 206 -11.92 4.49 13.24
C PHE A 206 -12.40 3.90 11.92
N GLY A 207 -11.54 3.24 11.15
CA GLY A 207 -11.99 2.49 9.97
C GLY A 207 -12.91 1.33 10.35
N PHE A 208 -12.56 0.54 11.37
CA PHE A 208 -13.43 -0.56 11.79
C PHE A 208 -14.76 -0.10 12.40
N LEU A 209 -14.79 1.07 13.04
CA LEU A 209 -16.02 1.67 13.57
C LEU A 209 -17.11 1.84 12.49
N ILE A 210 -16.71 2.06 11.23
CA ILE A 210 -17.61 2.27 10.09
C ILE A 210 -17.62 1.10 9.09
N ASN A 211 -16.97 -0.02 9.43
CA ASN A 211 -16.73 -1.13 8.49
C ASN A 211 -17.86 -2.18 8.41
N PRO A 212 -18.51 -2.62 9.50
CA PRO A 212 -19.66 -3.50 9.42
C PRO A 212 -20.84 -2.83 8.69
N PRO A 213 -21.59 -3.57 7.85
CA PRO A 213 -22.75 -3.06 7.12
C PRO A 213 -23.97 -2.74 8.02
#